data_AF-A0A251SGS8-F1
#
_entry.id   AF-A0A251SGS8-F1
#
_cell.length_a   1.000
_cell.length_b   1.000
_cell.length_c   1.000
_cell.angle_alpha   90.00
_cell.angle_beta   90.00
_cell.angle_gamma   90.00
#
_symmetry.space_group_name_H-M   'P 1'
#
loop_
_entity.id
_entity.type
_entity.pdbx_description
1 polymer ?
#
loop_
_entity_poly.entity_id
_entity_poly.type
_entity_poly.pdbx_seq_one_letter_code
_entity_poly.pdbx_strand_id
1 'polypeptide(L)'
;MENMKYAEELVREFLFFRGFTSTLQSFDKELATDIGKDFHKDKIFDLIFSLYIPKFQPDNLISLLTFFKQCFSSSETLLISTLSKLEISILRYYIVNCVKFGRNDKIIEFFKVYGDDLIRKDQDWMIWFGIGYMKNPNLDPLFRVYFSKEWFDALNLSVRNFLSEIFNGNHILC
;
A
#
# COMPACT_ATOMS: atom_id res chain seq x y z
N MET A 1 -14.89 10.58 -15.12
CA MET A 1 -15.27 11.95 -14.70
C MET A 1 -16.71 12.02 -14.18
N GLU A 2 -17.67 11.29 -14.77
CA GLU A 2 -19.06 11.23 -14.27
C GLU A 2 -19.21 10.42 -12.96
N ASN A 3 -18.53 9.28 -12.83
CA ASN A 3 -18.63 8.44 -11.63
C ASN A 3 -18.12 9.12 -10.33
N MET A 4 -17.06 9.93 -10.41
CA MET A 4 -16.54 10.65 -9.24
C MET A 4 -17.53 11.74 -8.81
N LYS A 5 -18.07 12.51 -9.76
CA LYS A 5 -19.10 13.50 -9.47
C LYS A 5 -20.35 12.86 -8.86
N TYR A 6 -20.73 11.68 -9.34
CA TYR A 6 -21.84 10.91 -8.77
C TYR A 6 -21.54 10.44 -7.34
N ALA A 7 -20.35 9.92 -7.06
CA ALA A 7 -19.95 9.54 -5.70
C ALA A 7 -19.91 10.76 -4.75
N GLU A 8 -19.40 11.90 -5.22
CA GLU A 8 -19.40 13.17 -4.49
C GLU A 8 -20.83 13.65 -4.19
N GLU A 9 -21.76 13.50 -5.14
CA GLU A 9 -23.18 13.79 -4.95
C GLU A 9 -23.81 12.86 -3.91
N LEU A 10 -23.56 11.55 -3.96
CA LEU A 10 -24.07 10.60 -2.97
C LEU A 10 -23.56 10.91 -1.55
N VAL A 11 -22.28 11.27 -1.40
CA VAL A 11 -21.71 11.68 -0.12
C VAL A 11 -22.36 12.98 0.37
N ARG A 12 -22.55 13.95 -0.53
CA ARG A 12 -23.22 15.22 -0.22
C ARG A 12 -24.66 14.98 0.26
N GLU A 13 -25.42 14.16 -0.44
CA GLU A 13 -26.77 13.77 -0.06
C GLU A 13 -26.79 13.06 1.30
N PHE A 14 -25.91 12.08 1.51
CA PHE A 14 -25.82 11.35 2.77
C PHE A 14 -25.55 12.28 3.96
N LEU A 15 -24.57 13.18 3.85
CA LEU A 15 -24.23 14.14 4.89
C LEU A 15 -25.38 15.11 5.16
N PHE A 16 -26.05 15.58 4.11
CA PHE A 16 -27.22 16.45 4.22
C PHE A 16 -28.39 15.77 4.94
N PHE A 17 -28.78 14.55 4.52
CA PHE A 17 -29.91 13.83 5.11
C PHE A 17 -29.69 13.41 6.57
N ARG A 18 -28.44 13.20 6.98
CA ARG A 18 -28.08 12.91 8.38
C ARG A 18 -27.92 14.16 9.25
N GLY A 19 -28.00 15.36 8.67
CA GLY A 19 -27.86 16.63 9.38
C GLY A 19 -26.41 17.00 9.73
N PHE A 20 -25.41 16.40 9.06
CA PHE A 20 -23.99 16.69 9.27
C PHE A 20 -23.55 17.97 8.54
N THR A 21 -24.24 19.09 8.78
CA THR A 21 -24.08 20.34 8.03
C THR A 21 -22.67 20.93 8.14
N SER A 22 -22.03 20.86 9.31
CA SER A 22 -20.64 21.30 9.48
C SER A 22 -19.66 20.42 8.69
N THR A 23 -19.87 19.10 8.67
CA THR A 23 -19.03 18.17 7.89
C THR A 23 -19.21 18.40 6.40
N LEU A 24 -20.44 18.64 5.96
CA LEU A 24 -20.76 18.95 4.56
C LEU A 24 -20.07 20.23 4.08
N GLN A 25 -20.10 21.29 4.89
CA GLN A 25 -19.40 22.54 4.56
C GLN A 25 -17.88 22.34 4.46
N SER A 26 -17.29 21.59 5.38
CA SER A 26 -15.86 21.26 5.30
C SER A 26 -15.54 20.42 4.07
N PHE A 27 -16.37 19.42 3.76
CA PHE A 27 -16.23 18.57 2.57
C PHE A 27 -16.26 19.40 1.28
N ASP A 28 -17.27 20.24 1.08
CA ASP A 28 -17.38 21.08 -0.12
C ASP A 28 -16.21 22.08 -0.25
N LYS A 29 -15.76 22.65 0.88
CA LYS A 29 -14.62 23.57 0.90
C LYS A 29 -13.32 22.87 0.51
N GLU A 30 -13.07 21.67 1.02
CA GLU A 30 -11.87 20.89 0.68
C GLU A 30 -11.91 20.44 -0.78
N LEU A 31 -13.07 19.99 -1.26
CA LEU A 31 -13.26 19.51 -2.63
C LEU A 31 -13.02 20.62 -3.67
N ALA A 32 -13.38 21.86 -3.35
CA ALA A 32 -13.16 23.02 -4.22
C ALA A 32 -11.68 23.40 -4.42
N THR A 33 -10.75 22.84 -3.63
CA THR A 33 -9.35 23.30 -3.66
C THR A 33 -8.47 22.65 -4.73
N ASP A 34 -8.86 21.54 -5.38
CA ASP A 34 -8.09 20.72 -6.38
C ASP A 34 -6.65 20.29 -5.95
N ILE A 35 -6.12 20.86 -4.86
CA ILE A 35 -4.89 20.52 -4.13
C ILE A 35 -4.95 19.06 -3.63
N GLY A 36 -6.15 18.50 -3.44
CA GLY A 36 -6.35 17.15 -2.94
C GLY A 36 -5.70 16.06 -3.81
N LYS A 37 -5.81 16.11 -5.14
CA LYS A 37 -5.46 14.98 -6.01
C LYS A 37 -3.99 14.53 -5.90
N ASP A 38 -3.05 15.47 -6.05
CA ASP A 38 -1.63 15.19 -5.87
C ASP A 38 -1.26 14.99 -4.39
N PHE A 39 -2.00 15.62 -3.48
CA PHE A 39 -1.79 15.46 -2.04
C PHE A 39 -2.22 14.07 -1.53
N HIS A 40 -3.18 13.42 -2.19
CA HIS A 40 -3.62 12.07 -1.84
C HIS A 40 -2.54 11.03 -2.16
N LYS A 41 -1.86 11.11 -3.31
CA LYS A 41 -0.79 10.16 -3.64
C LYS A 41 0.39 10.26 -2.67
N ASP A 42 0.81 11.47 -2.29
CA ASP A 42 1.93 11.65 -1.35
C ASP A 42 1.54 11.17 0.05
N LYS A 43 0.29 11.41 0.49
CA LYS A 43 -0.23 10.84 1.74
C LYS A 43 -0.23 9.32 1.75
N ILE A 44 -0.69 8.67 0.67
CA ILE A 44 -0.69 7.19 0.59
C ILE A 44 0.75 6.67 0.61
N PHE A 45 1.65 7.30 -0.14
CA PHE A 45 3.06 6.96 -0.14
C PHE A 45 3.66 7.07 1.28
N ASP A 46 3.38 8.16 1.99
CA ASP A 46 3.83 8.38 3.36
C ASP A 46 3.19 7.40 4.36
N LEU A 47 1.93 7.02 4.17
CA LEU A 47 1.33 5.96 4.99
C LEU A 47 2.11 4.66 4.86
N ILE A 48 2.52 4.28 3.65
CA ILE A 48 3.30 3.05 3.42
C ILE A 48 4.70 3.18 4.03
N PHE A 49 5.49 4.14 3.57
CA PHE A 49 6.93 4.19 3.84
C PHE A 49 7.32 4.98 5.07
N SER A 50 6.48 5.91 5.54
CA SER A 50 6.76 6.77 6.69
C SER A 50 5.98 6.35 7.95
N LEU A 51 4.90 5.57 7.81
CA LEU A 51 4.07 5.13 8.94
C LEU A 51 4.01 3.61 9.11
N TYR A 52 3.41 2.88 8.19
CA TYR A 52 3.08 1.47 8.38
C TYR A 52 4.32 0.58 8.43
N ILE A 53 5.27 0.77 7.52
CA ILE A 53 6.52 0.01 7.54
C ILE A 53 7.38 0.37 8.77
N PRO A 54 7.72 1.65 9.05
CA PRO A 54 8.59 2.00 10.17
C PRO A 54 7.99 1.67 11.54
N LYS A 55 6.66 1.69 11.68
CA LYS A 55 5.97 1.36 12.94
C LYS A 55 5.52 -0.08 13.06
N PHE A 56 5.95 -0.95 12.14
CA PHE A 56 5.65 -2.39 12.15
C PHE A 56 4.14 -2.69 12.18
N GLN A 57 3.38 -2.05 11.28
CA GLN A 57 1.92 -2.18 11.16
C GLN A 57 1.53 -2.95 9.88
N PRO A 58 1.78 -4.28 9.82
CA PRO A 58 1.51 -5.07 8.61
C PRO A 58 0.02 -5.16 8.29
N ASP A 59 -0.84 -5.17 9.31
CA ASP A 59 -2.30 -5.24 9.13
C ASP A 59 -2.81 -4.05 8.32
N ASN A 60 -2.43 -2.82 8.74
CA ASN A 60 -2.78 -1.60 8.04
C ASN A 60 -2.24 -1.58 6.60
N LEU A 61 -1.01 -2.07 6.41
CA LEU A 61 -0.37 -2.15 5.10
C LEU A 61 -1.11 -3.12 4.16
N ILE A 62 -1.43 -4.33 4.63
CA ILE A 62 -2.15 -5.34 3.85
C ILE A 62 -3.59 -4.88 3.58
N SER A 63 -4.27 -4.29 4.56
CA SER A 63 -5.60 -3.73 4.37
C SER A 63 -5.61 -2.64 3.28
N LEU A 64 -4.62 -1.74 3.29
CA LEU A 64 -4.49 -0.71 2.26
C LEU A 64 -4.27 -1.31 0.86
N LEU A 65 -3.34 -2.27 0.73
CA LEU A 65 -3.05 -2.91 -0.56
C LEU A 65 -4.23 -3.76 -1.06
N THR A 66 -4.96 -4.41 -0.15
CA THR A 66 -6.18 -5.15 -0.46
C THR A 66 -7.29 -4.21 -0.92
N PHE A 67 -7.46 -3.07 -0.25
CA PHE A 67 -8.40 -2.04 -0.65
C PHE A 67 -8.14 -1.57 -2.09
N PHE A 68 -6.89 -1.25 -2.44
CA PHE A 68 -6.56 -0.87 -3.81
C PHE A 68 -6.93 -1.94 -4.83
N LYS A 69 -6.73 -3.22 -4.52
CA LYS A 69 -7.14 -4.31 -5.43
C LYS A 69 -8.66 -4.38 -5.61
N GLN A 70 -9.41 -4.09 -4.55
CA GLN A 70 -10.88 -4.04 -4.60
C GLN A 70 -11.37 -2.81 -5.37
N CYS A 71 -10.56 -1.75 -5.46
CA CYS A 71 -10.89 -0.57 -6.24
C CYS A 71 -10.95 -0.82 -7.76
N PHE A 72 -10.20 -1.81 -8.25
CA PHE A 72 -10.10 -2.08 -9.68
C PHE A 72 -11.18 -3.05 -10.16
N SER A 73 -11.72 -2.79 -11.35
CA SER A 73 -12.60 -3.75 -12.01
C SER A 73 -11.81 -4.96 -12.50
N SER A 74 -12.47 -6.11 -12.66
CA SER A 74 -11.81 -7.33 -13.14
C SER A 74 -11.21 -7.20 -14.56
N SER A 75 -11.63 -6.19 -15.33
CA SER A 75 -11.06 -5.85 -16.63
C SER A 75 -9.70 -5.15 -16.54
N GLU A 76 -9.34 -4.53 -15.42
CA GLU A 76 -8.08 -3.79 -15.22
C GLU A 76 -6.92 -4.70 -14.82
N THR A 77 -6.77 -5.80 -15.56
CA THR A 77 -5.82 -6.88 -15.28
C THR A 77 -4.36 -6.42 -15.18
N LEU A 78 -3.97 -5.40 -15.97
CA LEU A 78 -2.63 -4.80 -15.93
C LEU A 78 -2.37 -4.04 -14.62
N LEU A 79 -3.33 -3.28 -14.12
CA LEU A 79 -3.20 -2.56 -12.84
C LEU A 79 -3.17 -3.54 -11.68
N ILE A 80 -4.04 -4.54 -11.68
CA ILE A 80 -4.10 -5.59 -10.66
C ILE A 80 -2.78 -6.39 -10.61
N SER A 81 -2.25 -6.77 -11.76
CA SER A 81 -0.98 -7.51 -11.83
C SER A 81 0.22 -6.65 -11.42
N THR A 82 0.23 -5.37 -11.78
CA THR A 82 1.26 -4.41 -11.36
C THR A 82 1.22 -4.20 -9.84
N LEU A 83 0.04 -3.96 -9.27
CA LEU A 83 -0.15 -3.83 -7.83
C LEU A 83 0.28 -5.10 -7.08
N SER A 84 0.01 -6.29 -7.63
CA SER A 84 0.42 -7.55 -6.99
C SER A 84 1.96 -7.69 -6.93
N LYS A 85 2.68 -7.26 -7.97
CA LYS A 85 4.16 -7.22 -7.96
C LYS A 85 4.70 -6.19 -6.97
N LEU A 86 4.06 -5.03 -6.88
CA LEU A 86 4.41 -3.99 -5.91
C LEU A 86 4.15 -4.44 -4.48
N GLU A 87 3.00 -5.07 -4.21
CA GLU A 87 2.67 -5.65 -2.90
C GLU A 87 3.77 -6.61 -2.44
N ILE A 88 4.20 -7.55 -3.29
CA ILE A 88 5.30 -8.47 -2.94
C ILE A 88 6.55 -7.68 -2.55
N SER A 89 6.93 -6.68 -3.35
CA SER A 89 8.13 -5.87 -3.10
C SER A 89 8.01 -5.03 -1.82
N ILE A 90 6.84 -4.45 -1.55
CA ILE A 90 6.53 -3.68 -0.35
C ILE A 90 6.58 -4.56 0.90
N LEU A 91 6.00 -5.77 0.85
CA LEU A 91 6.02 -6.71 1.97
C LEU A 91 7.43 -7.26 2.23
N ARG A 92 8.22 -7.50 1.17
CA ARG A 92 9.65 -7.83 1.31
C ARG A 92 10.42 -6.68 1.95
N TYR A 93 10.13 -5.43 1.58
CA TYR A 93 10.73 -4.25 2.21
C TYR A 93 10.32 -4.12 3.69
N TYR A 94 9.06 -4.41 4.04
CA TYR A 94 8.60 -4.47 5.43
C TYR A 94 9.45 -5.43 6.27
N ILE A 95 9.71 -6.64 5.76
CA ILE A 95 10.54 -7.63 6.46
C ILE A 95 11.99 -7.15 6.58
N VAL A 96 12.57 -6.61 5.50
CA VAL A 96 13.91 -6.01 5.54
C VAL A 96 13.99 -4.89 6.59
N ASN A 97 12.95 -4.06 6.70
CA ASN A 97 12.86 -3.03 7.73
C ASN A 97 12.87 -3.66 9.13
N CYS A 98 12.08 -4.72 9.36
CA CYS A 98 12.12 -5.46 10.63
C CYS A 98 13.54 -5.97 10.95
N VAL A 99 14.25 -6.55 9.98
CA VAL A 99 15.64 -7.01 10.15
C VAL A 99 16.57 -5.84 10.53
N LYS A 100 16.50 -4.72 9.80
CA LYS A 100 17.34 -3.53 10.05
C LYS A 100 17.18 -2.97 11.47
N PHE A 101 15.97 -3.06 12.02
CA PHE A 101 15.66 -2.60 13.38
C PHE A 101 15.74 -3.73 14.43
N GLY A 102 16.22 -4.93 14.07
CA GLY A 102 16.35 -6.06 14.99
C GLY A 102 15.02 -6.63 15.50
N ARG A 103 13.92 -6.37 14.81
CA ARG A 103 12.55 -6.76 15.18
C ARG A 103 12.17 -8.12 14.59
N ASN A 104 12.93 -9.16 14.93
CA ASN A 104 12.64 -10.53 14.49
C ASN A 104 11.30 -11.04 15.03
N ASP A 105 10.87 -10.55 16.21
CA ASP A 105 9.54 -10.79 16.77
C ASP A 105 8.43 -10.43 15.78
N LYS A 106 8.57 -9.29 15.09
CA LYS A 106 7.59 -8.79 14.12
C LYS A 106 7.59 -9.58 12.81
N ILE A 107 8.73 -10.15 12.42
CA ILE A 107 8.82 -11.04 11.26
C ILE A 107 8.06 -12.35 11.54
N ILE A 108 8.28 -12.93 12.72
CA ILE A 108 7.62 -14.17 13.14
C ILE A 108 6.11 -13.95 13.27
N GLU A 109 5.69 -12.85 13.90
CA GLU A 109 4.27 -12.47 14.01
C GLU A 109 3.63 -12.29 12.62
N PHE A 110 4.31 -11.59 11.71
CA PHE A 110 3.86 -11.39 10.33
C PHE A 110 3.61 -12.72 9.61
N PHE A 111 4.59 -13.64 9.62
CA PHE A 111 4.44 -14.93 8.95
C PHE A 111 3.45 -15.86 9.65
N LYS A 112 3.27 -15.74 10.97
CA LYS A 112 2.24 -16.49 11.69
C LYS A 112 0.83 -16.12 11.23
N VAL A 113 0.59 -14.85 10.94
CA VAL A 113 -0.74 -14.35 10.53
C VAL A 113 -0.94 -14.49 9.02
N TYR A 114 0.05 -14.13 8.22
CA TYR A 114 -0.09 -13.97 6.76
C TYR A 114 0.61 -15.05 5.94
N GLY A 115 1.43 -15.90 6.57
CA GLY A 115 2.33 -16.82 5.89
C GLY A 115 1.62 -17.80 4.95
N ASP A 116 0.53 -18.41 5.39
CA ASP A 116 -0.20 -19.40 4.60
C ASP A 116 -0.76 -18.81 3.30
N ASP A 117 -1.31 -17.59 3.37
CA ASP A 117 -1.85 -16.88 2.22
C ASP A 117 -0.75 -16.39 1.27
N LEU A 118 0.41 -16.00 1.81
CA LEU A 118 1.57 -15.61 1.01
C LEU A 118 2.11 -16.79 0.20
N ILE A 119 2.31 -17.95 0.83
CA ILE A 119 2.80 -19.16 0.14
C ILE A 119 1.81 -19.66 -0.90
N ARG A 120 0.50 -19.61 -0.61
CA ARG A 120 -0.53 -20.05 -1.57
C ARG A 120 -0.53 -19.19 -2.84
N LYS A 121 -0.21 -17.91 -2.71
CA LYS A 121 -0.14 -16.96 -3.84
C LYS A 121 1.18 -17.05 -4.59
N ASP A 122 2.30 -17.20 -3.88
CA ASP A 122 3.64 -17.19 -4.46
C ASP A 122 4.60 -18.04 -3.59
N GLN A 123 5.10 -19.14 -4.16
CA GLN A 123 6.00 -20.06 -3.45
C GLN A 123 7.36 -19.44 -3.16
N ASP A 124 7.74 -18.33 -3.81
CA ASP A 124 8.97 -17.60 -3.50
C ASP A 124 8.95 -17.05 -2.07
N TRP A 125 7.80 -16.99 -1.41
CA TRP A 125 7.74 -16.65 0.01
C TRP A 125 8.39 -17.69 0.92
N MET A 126 8.48 -18.96 0.51
CA MET A 126 9.05 -20.03 1.35
C MET A 126 10.47 -19.71 1.82
N ILE A 127 11.32 -19.15 0.94
CA ILE A 127 12.70 -18.79 1.32
C ILE A 127 12.73 -17.66 2.36
N TRP A 128 11.71 -16.79 2.39
CA TRP A 128 11.66 -15.65 3.32
C TRP A 128 11.29 -16.04 4.75
N PHE A 129 10.65 -17.19 5.00
CA PHE A 129 10.29 -17.63 6.36
C PHE A 129 11.54 -17.81 7.25
N GLY A 130 12.67 -18.18 6.66
CA GLY A 130 13.92 -18.38 7.38
C GLY A 130 14.60 -17.06 7.81
N ILE A 131 14.24 -15.93 7.21
CA ILE A 131 15.00 -14.68 7.36
C ILE A 131 15.01 -14.14 8.80
N GLY A 132 13.92 -14.37 9.55
CA GLY A 132 13.82 -13.95 10.97
C GLY A 132 14.73 -14.72 11.92
N TYR A 133 15.32 -15.83 11.47
CA TYR A 133 16.23 -16.68 12.24
C TYR A 133 17.69 -16.54 11.79
N MET A 134 17.94 -15.81 10.71
CA MET A 134 19.27 -15.60 10.16
C MET A 134 20.02 -14.51 10.93
N LYS A 135 21.31 -14.72 11.19
CA LYS A 135 22.15 -13.73 11.90
C LYS A 135 22.46 -12.50 11.06
N ASN A 136 22.83 -12.69 9.79
CA ASN A 136 23.24 -11.60 8.88
C ASN A 136 22.57 -11.73 7.50
N PRO A 137 21.24 -11.53 7.37
CA PRO A 137 20.54 -11.66 6.09
C PRO A 137 21.10 -10.74 5.00
N ASN A 138 21.61 -9.58 5.37
CA ASN A 138 22.20 -8.60 4.46
C ASN A 138 23.48 -9.08 3.75
N LEU A 139 24.14 -10.13 4.25
CA LEU A 139 25.31 -10.74 3.61
C LEU A 139 24.94 -11.96 2.75
N ASP A 140 23.73 -12.49 2.91
CA ASP A 140 23.27 -13.66 2.17
C ASP A 140 23.02 -13.29 0.69
N PRO A 141 23.55 -14.03 -0.29
CA PRO A 141 23.35 -13.74 -1.71
C PRO A 141 21.87 -13.66 -2.13
N LEU A 142 20.98 -14.41 -1.48
CA LEU A 142 19.55 -14.40 -1.77
C LEU A 142 18.89 -13.11 -1.31
N PHE A 143 19.36 -12.51 -0.20
CA PHE A 143 18.69 -11.38 0.43
C PHE A 143 19.42 -10.04 0.25
N ARG A 144 20.74 -10.06 0.00
CA ARG A 144 21.61 -8.88 -0.03
C ARG A 144 21.06 -7.75 -0.93
N VAL A 145 20.48 -8.08 -2.07
CA VAL A 145 19.91 -7.09 -2.99
C VAL A 145 18.82 -6.25 -2.34
N TYR A 146 17.98 -6.84 -1.48
CA TYR A 146 16.87 -6.15 -0.83
C TYR A 146 17.32 -5.18 0.27
N PHE A 147 18.60 -5.25 0.69
CA PHE A 147 19.19 -4.31 1.64
C PHE A 147 19.85 -3.12 0.94
N SER A 148 19.97 -3.14 -0.39
CA SER A 148 20.64 -2.07 -1.16
C SER A 148 19.78 -0.81 -1.27
N LYS A 149 20.45 0.33 -1.47
CA LYS A 149 19.76 1.61 -1.69
C LYS A 149 19.09 1.60 -3.06
N GLU A 150 19.74 1.03 -4.06
CA GLU A 150 19.29 0.97 -5.44
C GLU A 150 17.95 0.24 -5.55
N TRP A 151 17.81 -0.88 -4.82
CA TRP A 151 16.55 -1.62 -4.79
C TRP A 151 15.43 -0.81 -4.11
N PHE A 152 15.74 -0.12 -3.01
CA PHE A 152 14.77 0.74 -2.34
C PHE A 152 14.35 1.93 -3.19
N ASP A 153 15.29 2.61 -3.85
CA ASP A 153 15.01 3.74 -4.73
C ASP A 153 14.15 3.30 -5.93
N ALA A 154 14.43 2.13 -6.50
CA ALA A 154 13.61 1.54 -7.56
C ALA A 154 12.18 1.21 -7.07
N LEU A 155 12.04 0.65 -5.87
CA LEU A 155 10.73 0.40 -5.26
C LEU A 155 9.95 1.70 -5.04
N ASN A 156 10.57 2.73 -4.46
CA ASN A 156 9.95 4.02 -4.22
C ASN A 156 9.43 4.65 -5.52
N LEU A 157 10.28 4.66 -6.56
CA LEU A 157 9.91 5.20 -7.87
C LEU A 157 8.73 4.41 -8.47
N SER A 158 8.76 3.08 -8.38
CA SER A 158 7.69 2.22 -8.90
C SER A 158 6.36 2.47 -8.19
N VAL A 159 6.37 2.62 -6.86
CA VAL A 159 5.16 2.95 -6.10
C VAL A 159 4.65 4.34 -6.47
N ARG A 160 5.51 5.35 -6.57
CA ARG A 160 5.10 6.71 -6.97
C ARG A 160 4.50 6.75 -8.37
N ASN A 161 5.10 6.02 -9.30
CA ASN A 161 4.60 5.92 -10.67
C ASN A 161 3.24 5.22 -10.69
N PHE A 162 3.09 4.11 -9.95
CA PHE A 162 1.81 3.42 -9.85
C PHE A 162 0.73 4.28 -9.21
N LEU A 163 1.02 4.98 -8.11
CA LEU A 163 0.08 5.93 -7.50
C LEU A 163 -0.28 7.05 -8.49
N SER A 164 0.70 7.57 -9.23
CA SER A 164 0.41 8.58 -10.26
C SER A 164 -0.51 8.03 -11.35
N GLU A 165 -0.29 6.80 -11.81
CA GLU A 165 -1.12 6.16 -12.84
C GLU A 165 -2.56 6.00 -12.37
N ILE A 166 -2.78 5.48 -11.15
CA ILE A 166 -4.13 5.17 -10.67
C ILE A 166 -4.95 6.43 -10.33
N PHE A 167 -4.29 7.48 -9.83
CA PHE A 167 -4.93 8.75 -9.47
C PHE A 167 -5.09 9.69 -10.67
N ASN A 168 -4.16 9.69 -11.63
CA ASN A 168 -4.26 10.51 -12.85
C ASN A 168 -5.12 9.85 -13.93
N GLY A 169 -5.10 8.52 -14.02
CA GLY A 169 -5.86 7.74 -15.00
C GLY A 169 -7.35 7.58 -14.68
N ASN A 170 -7.85 8.17 -13.58
CA ASN A 170 -9.21 7.96 -13.05
C ASN A 170 -9.53 6.48 -12.70
N HIS A 171 -8.54 5.65 -12.39
CA HIS A 171 -8.75 4.22 -12.14
C HIS A 171 -9.27 3.92 -10.73
N ILE A 172 -9.10 4.84 -9.78
CA ILE A 172 -9.75 4.74 -8.47
C ILE A 172 -11.14 5.39 -8.60
N LEU A 173 -12.02 4.66 -9.26
CA LEU A 173 -13.47 4.88 -9.30
C LEU A 173 -14.12 3.60 -8.77
N CYS A 174 -13.91 3.36 -7.48
CA CYS A 174 -14.84 2.54 -6.71
C CYS A 174 -16.02 3.42 -6.27
#